data_AF-A0A378SMH3-F1
#
_entry.id   AF-A0A378SMH3-F1
#
_cell.length_a   1.000
_cell.length_b   1.000
_cell.length_c   1.000
_cell.angle_alpha   90.00
_cell.angle_beta   90.00
_cell.angle_gamma   90.00
#
_symmetry.space_group_name_H-M   'P 1'
#
loop_
_entity.id
_entity.type
_entity.pdbx_description
1 polymer ?
#
loop_
_entity_poly.entity_id
_entity_poly.type
_entity_poly.pdbx_seq_one_letter_code
_entity_poly.pdbx_strand_id
1 'polypeptide(L)'
;MDLNRWLATFAARRAHVFIAEVPGNWALRAGVQDMMADRGWCQACSPADADVLAVCGAADDDFVDVIDRIWDQLPGPRVRVDIADVSSASAELDRAADVLIDVARQRADAAERERSAVPLRDHGAGSENHHMPASAAGHGHPGDGGPPEAGHDVAHHMEHGSVPPPDRTVQEHREKPSGAAVDHGAHQHHDGGSHASHGERAAHAGHDMGHSAHHMDHGDMDMAPAGIALAQGGEDRDGLEMDELHVRLGPFLAYWPAGLVLRCVLQGDVITAAEVQTMGAAHEEHQQPSPEGWLQAARHTDYLVDLLMLAGWPRAVARARRLRKTLLDKPIDDEAARKQIASLASLIHRSRVLHWSLRDLAPVAVDDVHTYELPAGLAGDTYGRLLTRLDVVQRLIHHEADTPQLHMQSRAVEHMLPALVEGLDLATARLVIAGLGIDTSAVELGQHA
;
A
#
# COMPACT_ATOMS: atom_id res chain seq x y z
N MET A 1 -22.21 5.60 -33.96
CA MET A 1 -22.05 5.69 -32.49
C MET A 1 -20.72 6.37 -32.21
N ASP A 2 -20.58 7.11 -31.11
CA ASP A 2 -19.23 7.49 -30.66
C ASP A 2 -18.59 6.30 -29.94
N LEU A 3 -17.46 5.83 -30.47
CA LEU A 3 -16.71 4.71 -29.91
C LEU A 3 -16.11 5.07 -28.54
N ASN A 4 -15.70 6.33 -28.33
CA ASN A 4 -15.10 6.77 -27.09
C ASN A 4 -16.11 6.71 -25.94
N ARG A 5 -17.31 7.30 -26.13
CA ARG A 5 -18.40 7.20 -25.15
C ARG A 5 -18.85 5.77 -24.89
N TRP A 6 -18.87 4.90 -25.91
CA TRP A 6 -19.20 3.48 -25.74
C TRP A 6 -18.16 2.74 -24.89
N LEU A 7 -16.86 2.94 -25.15
CA LEU A 7 -15.77 2.39 -24.35
C LEU A 7 -15.79 2.92 -22.91
N ALA A 8 -15.99 4.23 -22.72
CA ALA A 8 -16.11 4.85 -21.39
C ALA A 8 -17.30 4.28 -20.59
N THR A 9 -18.45 4.09 -21.24
CA THR A 9 -19.62 3.43 -20.62
C THR A 9 -19.37 1.96 -20.28
N PHE A 10 -18.44 1.29 -20.96
CA PHE A 10 -18.02 -0.06 -20.59
C PHE A 10 -17.02 -0.06 -19.41
N ALA A 11 -16.06 0.87 -19.39
CA ALA A 11 -15.11 1.04 -18.30
C ALA A 11 -15.80 1.41 -16.97
N ALA A 12 -16.69 2.41 -16.99
CA ALA A 12 -17.43 2.89 -15.82
C ALA A 12 -18.36 1.84 -15.17
N ARG A 13 -18.56 0.67 -15.77
CA ARG A 13 -19.25 -0.48 -15.11
C ARG A 13 -18.38 -1.21 -14.09
N ARG A 14 -17.08 -0.93 -14.07
CA ARG A 14 -16.12 -1.53 -13.16
C ARG A 14 -15.11 -0.47 -12.71
N ALA A 15 -15.61 0.70 -12.33
CA ALA A 15 -14.77 1.75 -11.77
C ALA A 15 -14.06 1.26 -10.50
N HIS A 16 -12.82 1.70 -10.31
CA HIS A 16 -12.02 1.47 -9.12
C HIS A 16 -12.13 2.70 -8.20
N VAL A 17 -12.57 2.49 -6.96
CA VAL A 17 -12.83 3.56 -5.98
C VAL A 17 -11.82 3.52 -4.85
N PHE A 18 -11.01 4.57 -4.71
CA PHE A 18 -10.24 4.83 -3.50
C PHE A 18 -11.16 5.54 -2.50
N ILE A 19 -11.32 4.96 -1.30
CA ILE A 19 -12.21 5.51 -0.27
C ILE A 19 -11.37 6.19 0.82
N ALA A 20 -11.62 7.48 1.04
CA ALA A 20 -11.08 8.24 2.14
C ALA A 20 -12.13 8.32 3.26
N GLU A 21 -12.07 7.42 4.25
CA GLU A 21 -12.90 7.52 5.46
C GLU A 21 -12.32 8.58 6.39
N VAL A 22 -13.08 9.65 6.65
CA VAL A 22 -12.80 10.57 7.77
C VAL A 22 -13.18 9.86 9.08
N PRO A 23 -12.36 9.90 10.14
CA PRO A 23 -12.61 9.15 11.38
C PRO A 23 -14.05 9.26 11.90
N GLY A 24 -14.57 8.14 12.41
CA GLY A 24 -15.98 8.00 12.83
C GLY A 24 -16.95 7.57 11.73
N ASN A 25 -16.62 7.80 10.44
CA ASN A 25 -17.52 7.54 9.32
C ASN A 25 -17.49 6.09 8.79
N TRP A 26 -17.05 5.13 9.61
CA TRP A 26 -16.89 3.72 9.21
C TRP A 26 -18.18 3.08 8.68
N ALA A 27 -19.33 3.42 9.27
CA ALA A 27 -20.63 2.90 8.83
C ALA A 27 -21.03 3.46 7.45
N LEU A 28 -20.61 4.69 7.15
CA LEU A 28 -20.77 5.31 5.83
C LEU A 28 -19.84 4.65 4.81
N ARG A 29 -18.54 4.45 5.11
CA ARG A 29 -17.67 3.63 4.24
C ARG A 29 -18.26 2.25 4.00
N ALA A 30 -18.75 1.58 5.04
CA ALA A 30 -19.31 0.23 4.91
C ALA A 30 -20.51 0.21 3.95
N GLY A 31 -21.42 1.18 4.07
CA GLY A 31 -22.51 1.39 3.12
C GLY A 31 -22.03 1.68 1.70
N VAL A 32 -21.04 2.57 1.53
CA VAL A 32 -20.44 2.90 0.22
C VAL A 32 -19.78 1.69 -0.43
N GLN A 33 -19.02 0.89 0.33
CA GLN A 33 -18.43 -0.38 -0.16
C GLN A 33 -19.50 -1.37 -0.65
N ASP A 34 -20.63 -1.45 0.05
CA ASP A 34 -21.71 -2.36 -0.33
C ASP A 34 -22.50 -1.81 -1.54
N MET A 35 -22.69 -0.48 -1.64
CA MET A 35 -23.24 0.21 -2.82
C MET A 35 -22.35 0.14 -4.06
N MET A 36 -21.02 0.08 -3.88
CA MET A 36 -20.05 -0.20 -4.94
C MET A 36 -20.15 -1.64 -5.43
N ALA A 37 -20.22 -2.59 -4.49
CA ALA A 37 -20.34 -4.01 -4.82
C ALA A 37 -21.64 -4.31 -5.60
N ASP A 38 -22.76 -3.68 -5.21
CA ASP A 38 -24.04 -3.80 -5.92
C ASP A 38 -23.99 -3.16 -7.34
N ARG A 39 -23.07 -2.22 -7.60
CA ARG A 39 -22.76 -1.66 -8.94
C ARG A 39 -21.76 -2.47 -9.76
N GLY A 40 -21.09 -3.47 -9.17
CA GLY A 40 -19.98 -4.19 -9.80
C GLY A 40 -18.63 -3.45 -9.78
N TRP A 41 -18.53 -2.37 -9.01
CA TRP A 41 -17.32 -1.56 -8.84
C TRP A 41 -16.32 -2.23 -7.89
N CYS A 42 -15.05 -1.85 -8.01
CA CYS A 42 -13.95 -2.37 -7.21
C CYS A 42 -13.48 -1.31 -6.20
N GLN A 43 -12.93 -1.74 -5.05
CA GLN A 43 -12.21 -0.84 -4.16
C GLN A 43 -10.73 -0.83 -4.57
N ALA A 44 -10.21 0.35 -4.90
CA ALA A 44 -8.80 0.56 -5.22
C ALA A 44 -7.93 0.41 -3.96
N CYS A 45 -6.72 -0.12 -4.13
CA CYS A 45 -5.75 -0.24 -3.02
C CYS A 45 -4.76 0.93 -2.95
N SER A 46 -4.67 1.78 -3.98
CA SER A 46 -3.83 2.98 -4.04
C SER A 46 -4.49 4.06 -4.90
N PRO A 47 -4.07 5.35 -4.79
CA PRO A 47 -4.55 6.43 -5.64
C PRO A 47 -4.28 6.18 -7.14
N ALA A 48 -3.16 5.54 -7.47
CA ALA A 48 -2.75 5.23 -8.84
C ALA A 48 -3.60 4.13 -9.55
N ASP A 49 -4.46 3.45 -8.80
CA ASP A 49 -5.37 2.38 -9.25
C ASP A 49 -6.84 2.84 -9.27
N ALA A 50 -7.13 4.15 -9.10
CA ALA A 50 -8.48 4.65 -8.86
C ALA A 50 -9.01 5.61 -9.95
N ASP A 51 -10.23 5.33 -10.44
CA ASP A 51 -11.04 6.27 -11.23
C ASP A 51 -11.86 7.20 -10.33
N VAL A 52 -12.17 6.79 -9.09
CA VAL A 52 -13.02 7.55 -8.16
C VAL A 52 -12.30 7.76 -6.83
N LEU A 53 -12.24 9.01 -6.39
CA LEU A 53 -11.93 9.37 -4.99
C LEU A 53 -13.24 9.63 -4.26
N ALA A 54 -13.63 8.72 -3.35
CA ALA A 54 -14.83 8.84 -2.55
C ALA A 54 -14.46 9.24 -1.10
N VAL A 55 -14.67 10.50 -0.75
CA VAL A 55 -14.53 10.98 0.63
C VAL A 55 -15.80 10.61 1.40
N CYS A 56 -15.67 10.01 2.58
CA CYS A 56 -16.78 9.59 3.43
C CYS A 56 -16.69 10.33 4.76
N GLY A 57 -17.63 11.26 4.99
CA GLY A 57 -17.64 12.18 6.12
C GLY A 57 -17.17 13.59 5.76
N ALA A 58 -17.38 14.55 6.66
CA ALA A 58 -16.90 15.91 6.50
C ALA A 58 -15.43 16.02 6.96
N ALA A 59 -14.53 16.36 6.03
CA ALA A 59 -13.13 16.63 6.33
C ALA A 59 -12.95 18.03 6.96
N ASP A 60 -12.02 18.13 7.91
CA ASP A 60 -11.45 19.40 8.39
C ASP A 60 -10.27 19.85 7.51
N ASP A 61 -9.69 21.02 7.83
CA ASP A 61 -8.57 21.59 7.06
C ASP A 61 -7.35 20.63 7.00
N ASP A 62 -7.04 19.93 8.10
CA ASP A 62 -5.95 18.94 8.19
C ASP A 62 -6.17 17.75 7.25
N PHE A 63 -7.41 17.28 7.10
CA PHE A 63 -7.76 16.22 6.16
C PHE A 63 -7.90 16.72 4.71
N VAL A 64 -8.35 17.96 4.47
CA VAL A 64 -8.52 18.53 3.12
C VAL A 64 -7.21 18.55 2.35
N ASP A 65 -6.12 19.05 2.94
CA ASP A 65 -4.78 19.08 2.30
C ASP A 65 -4.32 17.67 1.87
N VAL A 66 -4.61 16.64 2.69
CA VAL A 66 -4.25 15.25 2.39
C VAL A 66 -5.14 14.66 1.29
N ILE A 67 -6.44 14.96 1.29
CA ILE A 67 -7.39 14.51 0.27
C ILE A 67 -7.05 15.14 -1.09
N ASP A 68 -6.73 16.43 -1.13
CA ASP A 68 -6.30 17.13 -2.35
C ASP A 68 -4.97 16.56 -2.85
N ARG A 69 -4.02 16.26 -1.94
CA ARG A 69 -2.76 15.60 -2.32
C ARG A 69 -2.96 14.16 -2.82
N ILE A 70 -4.02 13.47 -2.42
CA ILE A 70 -4.43 12.17 -2.98
C ILE A 70 -5.11 12.35 -4.34
N TRP A 71 -5.96 13.36 -4.49
CA TRP A 71 -6.59 13.70 -5.77
C TRP A 71 -5.56 13.99 -6.86
N ASP A 72 -4.48 14.72 -6.56
CA ASP A 72 -3.36 14.94 -7.48
C ASP A 72 -2.71 13.64 -8.00
N GLN A 73 -2.76 12.55 -7.22
CA GLN A 73 -2.18 11.26 -7.57
C GLN A 73 -3.12 10.35 -8.38
N LEU A 74 -4.41 10.68 -8.50
CA LEU A 74 -5.34 9.91 -9.34
C LEU A 74 -5.03 10.12 -10.83
N PRO A 75 -4.84 9.05 -11.63
CA PRO A 75 -4.75 9.15 -13.09
C PRO A 75 -6.10 9.56 -13.70
N GLY A 76 -6.12 9.97 -14.96
CA GLY A 76 -7.38 10.18 -15.70
C GLY A 76 -7.74 8.97 -16.57
N PRO A 77 -9.03 8.62 -16.76
CA PRO A 77 -10.24 9.34 -16.33
C PRO A 77 -10.48 9.28 -14.81
N ARG A 78 -11.00 10.37 -14.23
CA ARG A 78 -11.21 10.49 -12.78
C ARG A 78 -12.39 11.35 -12.35
N VAL A 79 -12.85 11.13 -11.12
CA VAL A 79 -13.83 11.97 -10.41
C VAL A 79 -13.63 11.91 -8.90
N ARG A 80 -13.76 13.05 -8.22
CA ARG A 80 -13.94 13.11 -6.76
C ARG A 80 -15.42 13.26 -6.44
N VAL A 81 -15.87 12.55 -5.40
CA VAL A 81 -17.18 12.77 -4.77
C VAL A 81 -17.02 12.82 -3.25
N ASP A 82 -17.69 13.78 -2.63
CA ASP A 82 -17.66 14.03 -1.20
C ASP A 82 -19.02 13.60 -0.62
N ILE A 83 -19.02 12.49 0.11
CA ILE A 83 -20.22 11.82 0.59
C ILE A 83 -20.41 12.17 2.07
N ALA A 84 -21.43 12.97 2.36
CA ALA A 84 -21.73 13.40 3.73
C ALA A 84 -22.48 12.32 4.55
N ASP A 85 -23.35 11.53 3.91
CA ASP A 85 -24.23 10.60 4.61
C ASP A 85 -24.69 9.41 3.73
N VAL A 86 -25.31 8.41 4.37
CA VAL A 86 -25.71 7.15 3.70
C VAL A 86 -26.84 7.33 2.68
N SER A 87 -27.69 8.36 2.83
CA SER A 87 -28.78 8.65 1.90
C SER A 87 -28.31 9.38 0.64
N SER A 88 -27.32 10.27 0.75
CA SER A 88 -26.69 10.91 -0.42
C SER A 88 -25.77 9.95 -1.19
N ALA A 89 -25.09 9.01 -0.50
CA ALA A 89 -24.10 8.09 -1.07
C ALA A 89 -24.45 7.45 -2.43
N SER A 90 -25.70 6.99 -2.63
CA SER A 90 -26.09 6.40 -3.92
C SER A 90 -26.10 7.43 -5.04
N ALA A 91 -26.61 8.64 -4.79
CA ALA A 91 -26.65 9.71 -5.78
C ALA A 91 -25.23 10.21 -6.11
N GLU A 92 -24.33 10.25 -5.14
CA GLU A 92 -22.91 10.58 -5.36
C GLU A 92 -22.22 9.56 -6.28
N LEU A 93 -22.41 8.25 -6.03
CA LEU A 93 -21.85 7.20 -6.88
C LEU A 93 -22.43 7.22 -8.31
N ASP A 94 -23.72 7.55 -8.46
CA ASP A 94 -24.34 7.68 -9.77
C ASP A 94 -23.85 8.95 -10.52
N ARG A 95 -23.64 10.07 -9.80
CA ARG A 95 -22.95 11.26 -10.35
C ARG A 95 -21.51 10.95 -10.76
N ALA A 96 -20.79 10.12 -10.00
CA ALA A 96 -19.44 9.68 -10.38
C ALA A 96 -19.46 8.89 -11.70
N ALA A 97 -20.42 7.99 -11.89
CA ALA A 97 -20.59 7.23 -13.13
C ALA A 97 -20.83 8.15 -14.35
N ASP A 98 -21.71 9.14 -14.23
CA ASP A 98 -21.97 10.13 -15.29
C ASP A 98 -20.75 10.98 -15.64
N VAL A 99 -19.92 11.34 -14.65
CA VAL A 99 -18.68 12.12 -14.87
C VAL A 99 -17.58 11.28 -15.53
N LEU A 100 -17.47 9.98 -15.22
CA LEU A 100 -16.49 9.09 -15.87
C LEU A 100 -16.80 8.86 -17.36
N ILE A 101 -18.07 8.92 -17.78
CA ILE A 101 -18.45 8.78 -19.20
C ILE A 101 -18.42 10.10 -19.99
N ASP A 102 -18.18 11.25 -19.35
CA ASP A 102 -18.01 12.55 -20.02
C ASP A 102 -16.58 12.72 -20.56
N VAL A 103 -16.35 12.15 -21.76
CA VAL A 103 -15.09 12.23 -22.50
C VAL A 103 -14.62 13.68 -22.74
N ALA A 104 -15.51 14.69 -22.74
CA ALA A 104 -15.11 16.09 -22.89
C ALA A 104 -14.53 16.64 -21.60
N ARG A 105 -15.21 16.43 -20.46
CA ARG A 105 -14.70 16.80 -19.13
C ARG A 105 -13.40 16.09 -18.77
N GLN A 106 -13.29 14.79 -19.07
CA GLN A 106 -12.08 14.01 -18.79
C GLN A 106 -10.86 14.47 -19.61
N ARG A 107 -11.07 15.00 -20.83
CA ARG A 107 -10.00 15.65 -21.62
C ARG A 107 -9.62 17.03 -21.09
N ALA A 108 -10.56 17.76 -20.49
CA ALA A 108 -10.27 19.06 -19.88
C ALA A 108 -9.37 18.91 -18.63
N ASP A 109 -9.70 17.96 -17.74
CA ASP A 109 -8.86 17.61 -16.57
C ASP A 109 -7.44 17.16 -16.99
N ALA A 110 -7.32 16.30 -18.01
CA ALA A 110 -6.03 15.84 -18.50
C ALA A 110 -5.16 17.01 -19.00
N ALA A 111 -5.72 17.87 -19.84
CA ALA A 111 -5.02 19.04 -20.35
C ALA A 111 -4.71 20.08 -19.25
N GLU A 112 -5.45 20.09 -18.14
CA GLU A 112 -5.19 20.94 -16.98
C GLU A 112 -4.03 20.43 -16.13
N ARG A 113 -4.01 19.12 -15.82
CA ARG A 113 -2.86 18.47 -15.19
C ARG A 113 -1.57 18.66 -15.99
N GLU A 114 -1.62 18.51 -17.31
CA GLU A 114 -0.45 18.76 -18.18
C GLU A 114 0.07 20.19 -18.07
N ARG A 115 -0.81 21.20 -17.93
CA ARG A 115 -0.39 22.60 -17.72
C ARG A 115 0.22 22.82 -16.35
N SER A 116 -0.40 22.30 -15.28
CA SER A 116 0.09 22.43 -13.91
C SER A 116 1.39 21.66 -13.65
N ALA A 117 1.66 20.60 -14.42
CA ALA A 117 2.90 19.82 -14.33
C ALA A 117 4.11 20.46 -15.04
N VAL A 118 3.92 21.54 -15.83
CA VAL A 118 5.05 22.30 -16.39
C VAL A 118 5.62 23.22 -15.31
N PRO A 119 6.89 23.05 -14.90
CA PRO A 119 7.51 23.97 -13.95
C PRO A 119 7.52 25.39 -14.52
N LEU A 120 7.24 26.38 -13.67
CA LEU A 120 7.45 27.78 -14.01
C LEU A 120 8.92 27.93 -14.43
N ARG A 121 9.17 28.26 -15.70
CA ARG A 121 10.53 28.51 -16.20
C ARG A 121 11.14 29.62 -15.35
N ASP A 122 12.30 29.34 -14.77
CA ASP A 122 13.05 30.30 -13.99
C ASP A 122 13.32 31.56 -14.83
N HIS A 123 12.59 32.62 -14.51
CA HIS A 123 12.83 33.95 -15.06
C HIS A 123 13.91 34.63 -14.22
N GLY A 124 15.14 34.10 -14.36
CA GLY A 124 16.36 34.63 -13.77
C GLY A 124 16.63 36.06 -14.23
N ALA A 125 16.01 37.03 -13.55
CA ALA A 125 16.17 38.47 -13.77
C ALA A 125 17.51 38.97 -13.17
N GLY A 126 18.61 38.35 -13.59
CA GLY A 126 19.98 38.58 -13.10
C GLY A 126 20.94 38.98 -14.22
N SER A 127 20.70 40.14 -14.84
CA SER A 127 21.50 40.64 -15.98
C SER A 127 22.79 41.32 -15.53
N GLU A 128 23.90 40.59 -15.39
CA GLU A 128 25.24 41.18 -15.25
C GLU A 128 26.28 40.68 -16.28
N ASN A 129 26.51 41.53 -17.28
CA ASN A 129 27.81 41.89 -17.85
C ASN A 129 28.91 40.80 -17.98
N HIS A 130 28.95 40.12 -19.14
CA HIS A 130 30.25 39.76 -19.74
C HIS A 130 30.44 40.42 -21.11
N HIS A 131 31.44 41.30 -21.14
CA HIS A 131 31.79 42.19 -22.23
C HIS A 131 32.87 41.53 -23.10
N MET A 132 32.62 41.33 -24.39
CA MET A 132 33.62 40.88 -25.35
C MET A 132 33.68 41.85 -26.55
N PRO A 133 34.86 42.34 -26.93
CA PRO A 133 34.98 43.42 -27.91
C PRO A 133 34.86 42.92 -29.35
N ALA A 134 34.24 43.72 -30.22
CA ALA A 134 34.23 43.48 -31.66
C ALA A 134 35.56 43.85 -32.32
N SER A 135 36.06 43.03 -33.25
CA SER A 135 37.15 43.39 -34.17
C SER A 135 37.02 42.64 -35.49
N ALA A 136 37.22 43.40 -36.57
CA ALA A 136 36.75 43.17 -37.94
C ALA A 136 37.47 42.07 -38.78
N ALA A 137 36.90 41.89 -39.99
CA ALA A 137 37.41 41.20 -41.18
C ALA A 137 37.37 39.64 -41.22
N GLY A 138 37.01 39.02 -42.35
CA GLY A 138 36.41 39.59 -43.57
C GLY A 138 36.29 38.63 -44.77
N HIS A 139 35.33 38.91 -45.67
CA HIS A 139 35.15 38.43 -47.07
C HIS A 139 35.00 36.91 -47.36
N GLY A 140 33.96 36.52 -48.14
CA GLY A 140 33.84 35.17 -48.72
C GLY A 140 32.47 34.80 -49.30
N HIS A 141 32.19 35.16 -50.56
CA HIS A 141 31.02 34.77 -51.38
C HIS A 141 31.53 34.62 -52.85
N PRO A 142 30.83 34.00 -53.85
CA PRO A 142 29.48 33.43 -53.88
C PRO A 142 29.39 32.03 -54.59
N GLY A 143 28.18 31.62 -55.01
CA GLY A 143 27.88 30.47 -55.89
C GLY A 143 26.61 29.71 -55.44
N ASP A 144 25.45 29.84 -56.10
CA ASP A 144 24.96 29.01 -57.24
C ASP A 144 24.95 27.48 -56.98
N GLY A 145 23.89 26.72 -57.29
CA GLY A 145 22.59 27.08 -57.86
C GLY A 145 21.99 25.90 -58.67
N GLY A 146 20.85 25.33 -58.25
CA GLY A 146 20.22 24.20 -58.96
C GLY A 146 18.91 23.69 -58.34
N PRO A 147 17.85 23.43 -59.14
CA PRO A 147 16.55 22.90 -58.68
C PRO A 147 16.51 21.34 -58.65
N PRO A 148 15.44 20.72 -58.11
CA PRO A 148 15.43 19.28 -57.80
C PRO A 148 14.90 18.39 -58.93
N GLU A 149 15.25 17.10 -58.88
CA GLU A 149 14.53 16.02 -59.58
C GLU A 149 14.53 14.73 -58.75
N ALA A 150 13.68 13.75 -59.12
CA ALA A 150 13.33 12.59 -58.29
C ALA A 150 14.02 11.28 -58.75
N GLY A 151 14.12 10.28 -57.85
CA GLY A 151 14.55 8.93 -58.26
C GLY A 151 14.65 7.88 -57.16
N HIS A 152 13.73 6.90 -57.22
CA HIS A 152 13.90 5.47 -56.93
C HIS A 152 14.40 4.95 -55.55
N ASP A 153 13.50 4.18 -54.93
CA ASP A 153 13.67 2.77 -54.50
C ASP A 153 14.89 2.35 -53.66
N VAL A 154 14.61 2.00 -52.40
CA VAL A 154 15.18 0.79 -51.76
C VAL A 154 14.06 0.06 -51.02
N ALA A 155 14.05 -1.27 -51.06
CA ALA A 155 13.05 -2.12 -50.42
C ALA A 155 13.67 -3.07 -49.38
N HIS A 156 12.81 -3.86 -48.71
CA HIS A 156 13.12 -4.86 -47.66
C HIS A 156 13.44 -4.24 -46.27
N HIS A 157 13.17 -4.91 -45.13
CA HIS A 157 12.92 -6.34 -44.93
C HIS A 157 11.84 -6.63 -43.85
N MET A 158 10.91 -7.55 -44.18
CA MET A 158 10.03 -8.41 -43.34
C MET A 158 9.54 -7.96 -41.94
N GLU A 159 8.21 -8.01 -41.78
CA GLU A 159 7.47 -8.17 -40.52
C GLU A 159 6.81 -9.57 -40.48
N HIS A 160 6.75 -10.23 -39.32
CA HIS A 160 6.13 -11.56 -39.14
C HIS A 160 5.08 -11.55 -38.03
N GLY A 161 3.81 -11.82 -38.38
CA GLY A 161 2.71 -11.99 -37.42
C GLY A 161 2.27 -13.45 -37.22
N SER A 162 1.82 -13.78 -36.01
CA SER A 162 1.04 -14.98 -35.63
C SER A 162 0.40 -14.70 -34.26
N VAL A 163 -0.93 -14.57 -34.10
CA VAL A 163 -2.01 -15.59 -34.13
C VAL A 163 -2.08 -16.40 -32.80
N PRO A 164 -3.26 -16.49 -32.11
CA PRO A 164 -3.38 -16.82 -30.68
C PRO A 164 -3.61 -18.31 -30.34
N PRO A 165 -3.52 -18.72 -29.05
CA PRO A 165 -3.65 -20.12 -28.61
C PRO A 165 -5.10 -20.60 -28.34
N PRO A 166 -5.39 -21.91 -28.47
CA PRO A 166 -6.64 -22.57 -28.05
C PRO A 166 -6.58 -23.19 -26.63
N ASP A 167 -7.71 -23.69 -26.11
CA ASP A 167 -7.90 -24.12 -24.71
C ASP A 167 -8.39 -25.59 -24.55
N ARG A 168 -7.81 -26.28 -23.55
CA ARG A 168 -8.38 -27.34 -22.68
C ARG A 168 -8.66 -28.82 -23.10
N THR A 169 -8.72 -29.64 -22.03
CA THR A 169 -9.15 -31.06 -21.90
C THR A 169 -8.13 -32.14 -22.32
N VAL A 170 -8.03 -33.37 -21.75
CA VAL A 170 -8.92 -34.21 -20.88
C VAL A 170 -8.12 -34.99 -19.78
N GLN A 171 -8.78 -35.33 -18.67
CA GLN A 171 -8.55 -36.30 -17.54
C GLN A 171 -7.20 -37.01 -17.19
N GLU A 172 -6.99 -37.07 -15.87
CA GLU A 172 -6.65 -38.22 -14.98
C GLU A 172 -5.80 -39.42 -15.44
N HIS A 173 -4.82 -39.80 -14.60
CA HIS A 173 -4.77 -41.13 -13.95
C HIS A 173 -3.95 -41.07 -12.64
N ARG A 174 -4.04 -42.10 -11.79
CA ARG A 174 -3.54 -42.12 -10.39
C ARG A 174 -3.04 -43.50 -9.98
N GLU A 175 -1.79 -43.63 -9.52
CA GLU A 175 -1.35 -44.74 -8.64
C GLU A 175 -0.01 -44.47 -7.91
N LYS A 176 0.42 -45.40 -7.05
CA LYS A 176 1.61 -45.36 -6.15
C LYS A 176 2.24 -46.79 -6.07
N PRO A 177 3.17 -47.12 -5.12
CA PRO A 177 4.58 -46.73 -5.09
C PRO A 177 5.55 -47.94 -4.92
N SER A 178 6.84 -47.76 -5.25
CA SER A 178 7.97 -48.62 -4.83
C SER A 178 9.30 -47.92 -5.20
N GLY A 179 10.45 -48.09 -4.53
CA GLY A 179 10.75 -48.79 -3.28
C GLY A 179 12.25 -49.13 -3.14
N ALA A 180 12.73 -49.26 -1.90
CA ALA A 180 14.10 -49.64 -1.49
C ALA A 180 15.25 -48.66 -1.82
N ALA A 181 16.38 -48.85 -1.13
CA ALA A 181 17.60 -48.05 -1.21
C ALA A 181 18.85 -48.95 -1.25
N VAL A 182 19.98 -48.44 -1.76
CA VAL A 182 21.32 -49.05 -1.68
C VAL A 182 22.36 -47.94 -1.47
N ASP A 183 23.50 -48.28 -0.86
CA ASP A 183 24.55 -47.39 -0.35
C ASP A 183 25.91 -47.67 -1.06
N HIS A 184 26.90 -46.81 -0.80
CA HIS A 184 28.35 -46.94 -1.03
C HIS A 184 28.90 -46.74 -2.46
N GLY A 185 30.13 -46.21 -2.54
CA GLY A 185 30.99 -46.31 -3.73
C GLY A 185 31.91 -45.12 -4.01
N ALA A 186 32.97 -44.91 -3.22
CA ALA A 186 34.01 -43.91 -3.54
C ALA A 186 35.18 -44.53 -4.32
N HIS A 187 35.67 -43.86 -5.37
CA HIS A 187 36.93 -44.18 -6.05
C HIS A 187 37.68 -42.91 -6.50
N GLN A 188 38.99 -43.05 -6.72
CA GLN A 188 39.97 -41.96 -6.90
C GLN A 188 40.79 -42.14 -8.20
N HIS A 189 41.57 -41.11 -8.53
CA HIS A 189 42.79 -41.12 -9.37
C HIS A 189 42.68 -41.43 -10.89
N HIS A 190 43.04 -40.43 -11.69
CA HIS A 190 44.16 -40.38 -12.66
C HIS A 190 44.39 -38.89 -12.98
N ASP A 191 45.56 -38.22 -12.92
CA ASP A 191 47.02 -38.54 -12.98
C ASP A 191 47.67 -38.35 -14.38
N GLY A 192 48.88 -37.76 -14.38
CA GLY A 192 49.66 -37.35 -15.57
C GLY A 192 49.43 -35.90 -16.06
N GLY A 193 50.45 -35.07 -16.30
CA GLY A 193 51.88 -35.26 -16.00
C GLY A 193 52.81 -34.12 -16.47
N SER A 194 53.83 -33.83 -15.65
CA SER A 194 55.16 -33.24 -15.95
C SER A 194 55.31 -31.96 -16.81
N HIS A 195 56.04 -30.97 -16.28
CA HIS A 195 57.38 -30.63 -16.81
C HIS A 195 58.26 -29.86 -15.78
N ALA A 196 59.50 -30.30 -15.65
CA ALA A 196 60.64 -29.67 -14.95
C ALA A 196 61.78 -29.48 -16.00
N SER A 197 62.92 -28.80 -15.84
CA SER A 197 63.56 -27.85 -14.89
C SER A 197 64.91 -27.39 -15.56
N HIS A 198 65.84 -26.55 -15.09
CA HIS A 198 66.19 -25.87 -13.82
C HIS A 198 66.84 -24.49 -14.14
N GLY A 199 67.19 -23.67 -13.14
CA GLY A 199 68.19 -22.59 -13.32
C GLY A 199 68.43 -21.68 -12.10
N GLU A 200 69.58 -21.82 -11.43
CA GLU A 200 70.07 -20.84 -10.44
C GLU A 200 71.14 -19.90 -11.05
N ARG A 201 71.20 -18.65 -10.54
CA ARG A 201 72.40 -17.89 -10.05
C ARG A 201 72.63 -16.46 -10.57
N ALA A 202 72.31 -15.53 -9.67
CA ALA A 202 73.18 -14.44 -9.16
C ALA A 202 73.52 -13.17 -9.98
N ALA A 203 73.61 -12.07 -9.21
CA ALA A 203 74.32 -10.80 -9.40
C ALA A 203 73.64 -9.62 -10.16
N HIS A 204 73.99 -8.42 -9.69
CA HIS A 204 73.56 -7.04 -10.05
C HIS A 204 72.30 -6.54 -9.31
N ALA A 205 72.36 -5.88 -8.14
CA ALA A 205 73.08 -4.66 -7.72
C ALA A 205 72.52 -3.35 -8.31
N GLY A 206 71.77 -2.57 -7.51
CA GLY A 206 71.34 -1.21 -7.86
C GLY A 206 70.20 -0.64 -6.99
N HIS A 207 70.51 0.44 -6.27
CA HIS A 207 69.61 1.54 -5.85
C HIS A 207 68.41 1.28 -4.90
N ASP A 208 68.71 1.51 -3.62
CA ASP A 208 67.83 2.19 -2.65
C ASP A 208 67.22 3.49 -3.20
N MET A 209 65.92 3.69 -2.95
CA MET A 209 65.23 4.98 -2.83
C MET A 209 64.01 4.82 -1.91
N GLY A 210 64.20 5.02 -0.60
CA GLY A 210 63.08 5.14 0.34
C GLY A 210 62.28 6.44 0.13
N HIS A 211 60.95 6.35 0.07
CA HIS A 211 60.05 7.50 0.14
C HIS A 211 59.08 7.40 1.31
N SER A 212 58.92 8.51 2.01
CA SER A 212 58.25 8.62 3.31
C SER A 212 56.74 8.41 3.26
N ALA A 213 56.17 8.06 4.41
CA ALA A 213 54.73 8.06 4.60
C ALA A 213 54.10 9.43 4.33
N HIS A 214 53.09 9.45 3.48
CA HIS A 214 52.09 10.51 3.41
C HIS A 214 50.75 9.93 3.84
N HIS A 215 50.49 10.02 5.14
CA HIS A 215 49.19 9.74 5.72
C HIS A 215 48.24 10.87 5.27
N MET A 216 47.51 10.64 4.18
CA MET A 216 46.44 11.57 3.78
C MET A 216 45.32 11.46 4.81
N ASP A 217 45.25 12.46 5.67
CA ASP A 217 44.13 12.69 6.57
C ASP A 217 42.90 13.06 5.74
N HIS A 218 42.12 12.04 5.35
CA HIS A 218 40.85 12.21 4.68
C HIS A 218 39.81 12.67 5.69
N GLY A 219 39.89 13.96 6.02
CA GLY A 219 38.84 14.65 6.76
C GLY A 219 37.49 14.44 6.09
N ASP A 220 36.49 14.17 6.93
CA ASP A 220 35.12 13.87 6.55
C ASP A 220 34.58 14.87 5.53
N MET A 221 34.32 14.40 4.31
CA MET A 221 33.73 15.20 3.24
C MET A 221 32.40 14.56 2.88
N ASP A 222 31.34 15.28 3.19
CA ASP A 222 29.95 14.90 2.95
C ASP A 222 29.66 14.97 1.43
N MET A 223 29.98 13.88 0.72
CA MET A 223 30.08 13.81 -0.74
C MET A 223 28.71 13.69 -1.45
N ALA A 224 27.78 14.57 -1.12
CA ALA A 224 26.45 14.70 -1.73
C ALA A 224 26.53 15.00 -3.26
N PRO A 225 26.28 14.04 -4.16
CA PRO A 225 26.47 14.24 -5.60
C PRO A 225 25.43 15.23 -6.13
N ALA A 226 25.90 16.25 -6.86
CA ALA A 226 25.07 17.36 -7.34
C ALA A 226 24.30 18.15 -6.24
N GLY A 227 24.70 18.03 -4.96
CA GLY A 227 24.07 18.76 -3.85
C GLY A 227 22.70 18.22 -3.42
N ILE A 228 22.32 17.04 -3.91
CA ILE A 228 21.18 16.28 -3.37
C ILE A 228 21.70 15.47 -2.19
N ALA A 229 21.09 15.64 -1.01
CA ALA A 229 21.42 14.82 0.15
C ALA A 229 21.23 13.33 -0.17
N LEU A 230 22.23 12.52 0.16
CA LEU A 230 22.11 11.07 0.11
C LEU A 230 21.15 10.59 1.21
N ALA A 231 20.62 9.37 1.08
CA ALA A 231 19.99 8.71 2.20
C ALA A 231 21.01 8.57 3.34
N GLN A 232 20.58 8.74 4.58
CA GLN A 232 21.42 8.42 5.73
C GLN A 232 21.43 6.90 5.91
N GLY A 233 22.59 6.32 6.20
CA GLY A 233 22.73 4.89 6.45
C GLY A 233 22.63 4.59 7.94
N GLY A 234 21.99 3.47 8.28
CA GLY A 234 22.03 2.88 9.63
C GLY A 234 22.69 1.50 9.62
N GLU A 235 23.18 1.04 10.78
CA GLU A 235 23.78 -0.30 10.95
C GLU A 235 22.70 -1.40 10.85
N ASP A 236 22.73 -2.24 9.80
CA ASP A 236 21.88 -3.43 9.69
C ASP A 236 22.48 -4.63 10.46
N ARG A 237 21.69 -5.69 10.60
CA ARG A 237 21.93 -6.92 11.37
C ARG A 237 23.17 -7.73 10.98
N ASP A 238 23.77 -7.47 9.81
CA ASP A 238 25.02 -8.09 9.38
C ASP A 238 26.25 -7.17 9.53
N GLY A 239 26.05 -5.92 9.95
CA GLY A 239 27.09 -4.91 10.12
C GLY A 239 27.40 -4.09 8.86
N LEU A 240 26.54 -4.13 7.84
CA LEU A 240 26.58 -3.19 6.72
C LEU A 240 25.71 -1.95 7.00
N GLU A 241 26.12 -0.81 6.44
CA GLU A 241 25.26 0.38 6.38
C GLU A 241 24.21 0.20 5.27
N MET A 242 22.94 0.45 5.57
CA MET A 242 21.84 0.37 4.60
C MET A 242 20.97 1.65 4.62
N ASP A 243 20.58 2.11 3.44
CA ASP A 243 19.80 3.34 3.21
C ASP A 243 18.51 3.37 4.05
N GLU A 244 18.34 4.40 4.88
CA GLU A 244 17.11 4.63 5.63
C GLU A 244 16.03 5.31 4.76
N LEU A 245 14.88 4.65 4.65
CA LEU A 245 13.72 5.15 3.91
C LEU A 245 12.59 5.53 4.87
N HIS A 246 12.38 6.84 5.04
CA HIS A 246 11.24 7.37 5.79
C HIS A 246 9.93 7.21 5.00
N VAL A 247 8.98 6.43 5.54
CA VAL A 247 7.66 6.19 4.95
C VAL A 247 6.55 6.70 5.87
N ARG A 248 5.50 7.31 5.30
CA ARG A 248 4.26 7.63 6.02
C ARG A 248 3.13 6.72 5.52
N LEU A 249 2.50 6.00 6.45
CA LEU A 249 1.33 5.16 6.20
C LEU A 249 0.09 5.86 6.76
N GLY A 250 -1.01 5.87 6.00
CA GLY A 250 -2.22 6.62 6.37
C GLY A 250 -2.08 8.15 6.14
N PRO A 251 -3.10 8.95 6.51
CA PRO A 251 -4.32 8.56 7.23
C PRO A 251 -5.31 7.75 6.37
N PHE A 252 -5.23 7.86 5.04
CA PHE A 252 -6.09 7.13 4.10
C PHE A 252 -5.28 6.02 3.42
N LEU A 253 -5.54 4.77 3.80
CA LEU A 253 -4.95 3.58 3.22
C LEU A 253 -6.00 2.47 3.19
N ALA A 254 -6.00 1.61 2.17
CA ALA A 254 -6.98 0.53 2.08
C ALA A 254 -6.78 -0.51 3.21
N TYR A 255 -7.87 -0.83 3.92
CA TYR A 255 -7.89 -1.79 5.04
C TYR A 255 -6.96 -1.35 6.20
N TRP A 256 -7.12 -0.09 6.62
CA TRP A 256 -6.32 0.60 7.63
C TRP A 256 -7.25 1.48 8.49
N PRO A 257 -6.96 1.71 9.79
CA PRO A 257 -7.76 2.60 10.63
C PRO A 257 -7.73 4.04 10.09
N ALA A 258 -8.91 4.63 9.85
CA ALA A 258 -9.05 6.00 9.38
C ALA A 258 -8.27 6.99 10.25
N GLY A 259 -7.60 8.00 9.69
CA GLY A 259 -6.89 9.01 10.50
C GLY A 259 -5.63 8.54 11.23
N LEU A 260 -5.38 7.22 11.37
CA LEU A 260 -4.14 6.70 11.94
C LEU A 260 -2.99 6.97 10.97
N VAL A 261 -1.94 7.63 11.45
CA VAL A 261 -0.71 7.86 10.71
C VAL A 261 0.42 7.13 11.42
N LEU A 262 1.08 6.23 10.71
CA LEU A 262 2.33 5.61 11.17
C LEU A 262 3.48 6.17 10.32
N ARG A 263 4.44 6.85 10.95
CA ARG A 263 5.73 7.12 10.33
C ARG A 263 6.64 5.94 10.62
N CYS A 264 7.29 5.39 9.60
CA CYS A 264 8.29 4.34 9.75
C CYS A 264 9.62 4.85 9.23
N VAL A 265 10.70 4.52 9.92
CA VAL A 265 12.01 4.33 9.28
C VAL A 265 12.02 2.88 8.78
N LEU A 266 12.29 2.69 7.49
CA LEU A 266 12.54 1.37 6.91
C LEU A 266 14.02 1.23 6.59
N GLN A 267 14.58 0.06 6.89
CA GLN A 267 15.82 -0.42 6.30
C GLN A 267 15.47 -1.70 5.54
N GLY A 268 15.65 -1.68 4.20
CA GLY A 268 15.12 -2.74 3.34
C GLY A 268 13.58 -2.78 3.34
N ASP A 269 13.00 -3.92 3.77
CA ASP A 269 11.56 -4.09 3.99
C ASP A 269 11.14 -4.02 5.47
N VAL A 270 12.10 -3.94 6.40
CA VAL A 270 11.88 -3.99 7.85
C VAL A 270 11.71 -2.59 8.45
N ILE A 271 10.74 -2.42 9.34
CA ILE A 271 10.56 -1.22 10.17
C ILE A 271 11.60 -1.22 11.29
N THR A 272 12.48 -0.22 11.33
CA THR A 272 13.53 -0.09 12.35
C THR A 272 13.20 0.91 13.46
N ALA A 273 12.34 1.89 13.17
CA ALA A 273 11.74 2.79 14.16
C ALA A 273 10.34 3.23 13.70
N ALA A 274 9.42 3.45 14.64
CA ALA A 274 8.05 3.87 14.32
C ALA A 274 7.50 4.98 15.23
N GLU A 275 6.83 5.97 14.63
CA GLU A 275 6.05 7.00 15.35
C GLU A 275 4.57 6.94 14.96
N VAL A 276 3.70 6.94 15.97
CA VAL A 276 2.23 6.99 15.80
C VAL A 276 1.74 8.43 15.93
N GLN A 277 0.79 8.81 15.07
CA GLN A 277 -0.03 10.01 15.24
C GLN A 277 -1.48 9.72 14.85
N THR A 278 -2.43 10.37 15.49
CA THR A 278 -3.87 10.27 15.19
C THR A 278 -4.38 11.61 14.66
N MET A 279 -4.79 11.65 13.39
CA MET A 279 -5.42 12.85 12.79
C MET A 279 -6.90 12.91 13.16
N GLY A 280 -7.41 14.12 13.45
CA GLY A 280 -8.78 14.35 13.93
C GLY A 280 -9.01 14.04 15.42
N ALA A 281 -7.98 13.65 16.18
CA ALA A 281 -8.13 13.29 17.59
C ALA A 281 -8.42 14.49 18.51
N ALA A 282 -9.71 14.77 18.73
CA ALA A 282 -10.16 15.70 19.75
C ALA A 282 -9.63 15.28 21.13
N HIS A 283 -8.98 16.20 21.85
CA HIS A 283 -8.19 15.91 23.06
C HIS A 283 -9.01 15.52 24.32
N GLU A 284 -10.32 15.28 24.19
CA GLU A 284 -11.22 14.95 25.29
C GLU A 284 -12.05 13.68 24.95
N GLU A 285 -11.51 12.51 25.29
CA GLU A 285 -12.17 11.20 25.18
C GLU A 285 -13.41 11.12 26.10
N HIS A 286 -14.52 11.77 25.73
CA HIS A 286 -15.79 11.61 26.44
C HIS A 286 -16.40 10.24 26.15
N GLN A 287 -16.84 9.55 27.20
CA GLN A 287 -17.50 8.26 27.13
C GLN A 287 -18.86 8.39 26.42
N GLN A 288 -18.88 8.24 25.09
CA GLN A 288 -20.10 8.06 24.30
C GLN A 288 -20.93 6.90 24.87
N PRO A 289 -22.27 6.96 24.84
CA PRO A 289 -23.10 5.81 25.19
C PRO A 289 -22.72 4.63 24.29
N SER A 290 -22.52 3.45 24.87
CA SER A 290 -22.13 2.26 24.10
C SER A 290 -23.11 2.05 22.94
N PRO A 291 -22.63 1.94 21.69
CA PRO A 291 -23.50 1.76 20.54
C PRO A 291 -24.35 0.49 20.68
N GLU A 292 -25.51 0.45 20.00
CA GLU A 292 -26.36 -0.74 19.94
C GLU A 292 -25.51 -1.98 19.63
N GLY A 293 -25.71 -3.09 20.35
CA GLY A 293 -24.85 -4.28 20.24
C GLY A 293 -24.72 -4.81 18.81
N TRP A 294 -25.72 -4.57 17.96
CA TRP A 294 -25.69 -4.84 16.52
C TRP A 294 -24.69 -3.96 15.74
N LEU A 295 -24.62 -2.67 16.05
CA LEU A 295 -23.68 -1.73 15.45
C LEU A 295 -22.24 -2.05 15.90
N GLN A 296 -22.06 -2.46 17.15
CA GLN A 296 -20.78 -2.99 17.64
C GLN A 296 -20.40 -4.32 16.98
N ALA A 297 -21.38 -5.23 16.75
CA ALA A 297 -21.16 -6.47 16.01
C ALA A 297 -20.78 -6.20 14.54
N ALA A 298 -21.41 -5.20 13.91
CA ALA A 298 -21.07 -4.74 12.56
C ALA A 298 -19.65 -4.15 12.51
N ARG A 299 -19.26 -3.30 13.46
CA ARG A 299 -17.89 -2.73 13.56
C ARG A 299 -16.83 -3.80 13.81
N HIS A 300 -17.09 -4.77 14.68
CA HIS A 300 -16.17 -5.89 14.86
C HIS A 300 -16.13 -6.82 13.63
N THR A 301 -17.23 -6.99 12.90
CA THR A 301 -17.25 -7.69 11.60
C THR A 301 -16.50 -6.92 10.50
N ASP A 302 -16.49 -5.59 10.56
CA ASP A 302 -15.72 -4.71 9.67
C ASP A 302 -14.20 -4.90 9.87
N TYR A 303 -13.72 -4.96 11.12
CA TYR A 303 -12.32 -5.35 11.39
C TYR A 303 -11.98 -6.78 10.93
N LEU A 304 -12.94 -7.72 10.97
CA LEU A 304 -12.75 -9.04 10.34
C LEU A 304 -12.60 -8.91 8.81
N VAL A 305 -13.34 -8.01 8.14
CA VAL A 305 -13.20 -7.75 6.69
C VAL A 305 -11.79 -7.27 6.36
N ASP A 306 -11.24 -6.32 7.12
CA ASP A 306 -9.93 -5.73 6.85
C ASP A 306 -8.80 -6.77 7.00
N LEU A 307 -8.72 -7.45 8.15
CA LEU A 307 -7.70 -8.47 8.38
C LEU A 307 -7.80 -9.64 7.40
N LEU A 308 -9.01 -10.14 7.10
CA LEU A 308 -9.21 -11.25 6.16
C LEU A 308 -8.90 -10.85 4.71
N MET A 309 -8.93 -9.55 4.37
CA MET A 309 -8.59 -9.04 3.05
C MET A 309 -7.07 -8.87 2.90
N LEU A 310 -6.40 -8.29 3.90
CA LEU A 310 -4.93 -8.22 3.95
C LEU A 310 -4.31 -9.63 3.98
N ALA A 311 -4.91 -10.58 4.71
CA ALA A 311 -4.53 -11.99 4.71
C ALA A 311 -4.92 -12.75 3.42
N GLY A 312 -5.32 -12.04 2.35
CA GLY A 312 -5.50 -12.58 1.01
C GLY A 312 -6.66 -13.58 0.86
N TRP A 313 -7.68 -13.54 1.71
CA TRP A 313 -8.70 -14.60 1.78
C TRP A 313 -10.12 -14.16 1.38
N PRO A 314 -10.38 -13.89 0.08
CA PRO A 314 -11.61 -13.26 -0.41
C PRO A 314 -12.90 -14.06 -0.12
N ARG A 315 -12.81 -15.38 0.07
CA ARG A 315 -13.96 -16.22 0.44
C ARG A 315 -14.47 -15.94 1.85
N ALA A 316 -13.59 -15.57 2.78
CA ALA A 316 -13.96 -15.20 4.13
C ALA A 316 -14.39 -13.72 4.19
N VAL A 317 -13.67 -12.82 3.51
CA VAL A 317 -14.08 -11.42 3.29
C VAL A 317 -15.52 -11.32 2.76
N ALA A 318 -15.86 -12.09 1.72
CA ALA A 318 -17.20 -12.09 1.16
C ALA A 318 -18.28 -12.65 2.11
N ARG A 319 -17.92 -13.41 3.15
CA ARG A 319 -18.85 -13.81 4.22
C ARG A 319 -18.97 -12.72 5.29
N ALA A 320 -17.86 -12.11 5.70
CA ALA A 320 -17.86 -11.02 6.66
C ALA A 320 -18.61 -9.78 6.12
N ARG A 321 -18.39 -9.36 4.86
CA ARG A 321 -19.14 -8.25 4.24
C ARG A 321 -20.66 -8.49 4.20
N ARG A 322 -21.11 -9.72 3.86
CA ARG A 322 -22.56 -10.03 3.90
C ARG A 322 -23.13 -10.02 5.32
N LEU A 323 -22.39 -10.54 6.31
CA LEU A 323 -22.79 -10.44 7.71
C LEU A 323 -22.89 -8.96 8.14
N ARG A 324 -21.89 -8.14 7.82
CA ARG A 324 -21.88 -6.70 8.08
C ARG A 324 -23.10 -6.01 7.46
N LYS A 325 -23.44 -6.30 6.19
CA LYS A 325 -24.65 -5.78 5.53
C LYS A 325 -25.91 -6.15 6.30
N THR A 326 -26.09 -7.44 6.64
CA THR A 326 -27.24 -7.93 7.46
C THR A 326 -27.32 -7.32 8.86
N LEU A 327 -26.21 -6.86 9.45
CA LEU A 327 -26.17 -6.19 10.75
C LEU A 327 -26.41 -4.66 10.67
N LEU A 328 -26.28 -4.06 9.48
CA LEU A 328 -26.52 -2.64 9.22
C LEU A 328 -27.91 -2.39 8.59
N ASP A 329 -28.43 -3.35 7.81
CA ASP A 329 -29.79 -3.33 7.26
C ASP A 329 -30.84 -3.27 8.37
N LYS A 330 -31.86 -2.42 8.22
CA LYS A 330 -32.97 -2.27 9.18
C LYS A 330 -34.32 -2.62 8.52
N PRO A 331 -35.15 -3.52 9.11
CA PRO A 331 -34.91 -4.29 10.33
C PRO A 331 -33.86 -5.40 10.14
N ILE A 332 -33.16 -5.74 11.23
CA ILE A 332 -32.10 -6.75 11.26
C ILE A 332 -32.72 -8.16 11.18
N ASP A 333 -32.10 -9.04 10.40
CA ASP A 333 -32.44 -10.47 10.37
C ASP A 333 -31.48 -11.26 11.29
N ASP A 334 -31.87 -11.35 12.56
CA ASP A 334 -31.25 -12.18 13.60
C ASP A 334 -30.83 -13.58 13.14
N GLU A 335 -31.70 -14.25 12.38
CA GLU A 335 -31.59 -15.65 12.04
C GLU A 335 -30.65 -15.84 10.84
N ALA A 336 -30.64 -14.89 9.90
CA ALA A 336 -29.58 -14.76 8.90
C ALA A 336 -28.24 -14.39 9.55
N ALA A 337 -28.20 -13.46 10.51
CA ALA A 337 -26.98 -13.06 11.21
C ALA A 337 -26.33 -14.25 11.93
N ARG A 338 -27.10 -14.99 12.74
CA ARG A 338 -26.66 -16.22 13.46
C ARG A 338 -26.13 -17.28 12.49
N LYS A 339 -26.82 -17.53 11.37
CA LYS A 339 -26.35 -18.46 10.32
C LYS A 339 -25.06 -17.99 9.65
N GLN A 340 -24.94 -16.69 9.39
CA GLN A 340 -23.78 -16.12 8.71
C GLN A 340 -22.53 -16.11 9.60
N ILE A 341 -22.63 -15.72 10.87
CA ILE A 341 -21.49 -15.76 11.79
C ILE A 341 -21.02 -17.19 12.05
N ALA A 342 -21.92 -18.16 12.29
CA ALA A 342 -21.55 -19.57 12.44
C ALA A 342 -20.86 -20.13 11.17
N SER A 343 -21.29 -19.70 9.99
CA SER A 343 -20.68 -20.07 8.71
C SER A 343 -19.32 -19.41 8.48
N LEU A 344 -19.12 -18.16 8.93
CA LEU A 344 -17.81 -17.49 8.93
C LEU A 344 -16.85 -18.15 9.92
N ALA A 345 -17.29 -18.38 11.15
CA ALA A 345 -16.51 -19.03 12.20
C ALA A 345 -16.05 -20.44 11.80
N SER A 346 -16.96 -21.27 11.27
CA SER A 346 -16.63 -22.61 10.78
C SER A 346 -15.68 -22.60 9.59
N LEU A 347 -15.64 -21.52 8.80
CA LEU A 347 -14.66 -21.36 7.73
C LEU A 347 -13.27 -21.04 8.32
N ILE A 348 -13.18 -20.02 9.19
CA ILE A 348 -11.93 -19.55 9.83
C ILE A 348 -11.23 -20.71 10.56
N HIS A 349 -11.92 -21.38 11.50
CA HIS A 349 -11.37 -22.47 12.30
C HIS A 349 -10.87 -23.67 11.49
N ARG A 350 -11.30 -23.83 10.23
CA ARG A 350 -10.86 -24.93 9.34
C ARG A 350 -9.68 -24.55 8.46
N SER A 351 -9.26 -23.28 8.42
CA SER A 351 -8.21 -22.79 7.53
C SER A 351 -6.83 -22.89 8.17
N ARG A 352 -6.17 -24.04 7.96
CA ARG A 352 -4.77 -24.23 8.35
C ARG A 352 -3.82 -23.22 7.74
N VAL A 353 -4.11 -22.74 6.51
CA VAL A 353 -3.30 -21.70 5.85
C VAL A 353 -3.44 -20.38 6.60
N LEU A 354 -4.66 -19.90 6.87
CA LEU A 354 -4.84 -18.65 7.63
C LEU A 354 -4.22 -18.74 9.03
N HIS A 355 -4.43 -19.85 9.73
CA HIS A 355 -3.79 -20.08 11.03
C HIS A 355 -2.26 -20.01 10.92
N TRP A 356 -1.66 -20.63 9.90
CA TRP A 356 -0.20 -20.55 9.68
C TRP A 356 0.30 -19.17 9.23
N SER A 357 -0.54 -18.37 8.57
CA SER A 357 -0.22 -17.00 8.14
C SER A 357 -0.42 -15.93 9.20
N LEU A 358 -1.14 -16.21 10.31
CA LEU A 358 -1.46 -15.23 11.36
C LEU A 358 -1.00 -15.62 12.77
N ARG A 359 -0.67 -16.89 13.01
CA ARG A 359 -0.07 -17.34 14.27
C ARG A 359 1.31 -16.74 14.46
N ASP A 360 1.74 -16.63 15.70
CA ASP A 360 3.08 -16.16 16.09
C ASP A 360 3.40 -14.70 15.61
N LEU A 361 2.47 -14.02 14.89
CA LEU A 361 2.61 -12.64 14.42
C LEU A 361 2.24 -11.62 15.51
N ALA A 362 3.25 -10.90 15.98
CA ALA A 362 3.19 -9.87 17.02
C ALA A 362 2.34 -10.30 18.24
N PRO A 363 2.81 -11.29 19.02
CA PRO A 363 2.17 -11.72 20.24
C PRO A 363 2.28 -10.63 21.30
N VAL A 364 1.14 -10.15 21.81
CA VAL A 364 1.11 -9.24 22.97
C VAL A 364 1.11 -10.11 24.23
N ALA A 365 2.10 -9.94 25.11
CA ALA A 365 2.18 -10.71 26.35
C ALA A 365 1.15 -10.22 27.38
N VAL A 366 0.83 -11.05 28.37
CA VAL A 366 -0.12 -10.68 29.44
C VAL A 366 0.43 -9.51 30.28
N ASP A 367 1.73 -9.43 30.45
CA ASP A 367 2.38 -8.31 31.13
C ASP A 367 2.29 -7.02 30.31
N ASP A 368 2.44 -7.09 28.98
CA ASP A 368 2.26 -5.94 28.06
C ASP A 368 0.82 -5.41 28.09
N VAL A 369 -0.17 -6.31 28.17
CA VAL A 369 -1.59 -5.94 28.34
C VAL A 369 -1.78 -5.06 29.58
N HIS A 370 -1.08 -5.35 30.67
CA HIS A 370 -1.11 -4.53 31.87
C HIS A 370 -0.26 -3.25 31.75
N THR A 371 0.89 -3.30 31.08
CA THR A 371 1.78 -2.15 30.86
C THR A 371 1.15 -1.07 29.98
N TYR A 372 0.39 -1.46 28.95
CA TYR A 372 -0.24 -0.55 27.98
C TYR A 372 -1.77 -0.37 28.21
N GLU A 373 -2.30 -0.82 29.36
CA GLU A 373 -3.73 -0.75 29.73
C GLU A 373 -4.70 -1.30 28.66
N LEU A 374 -4.30 -2.36 27.95
CA LEU A 374 -5.07 -2.96 26.85
C LEU A 374 -6.21 -3.84 27.36
N PRO A 375 -7.29 -4.02 26.58
CA PRO A 375 -8.27 -5.08 26.81
C PRO A 375 -7.62 -6.47 26.78
N ALA A 376 -7.85 -7.28 27.82
CA ALA A 376 -7.29 -8.63 27.94
C ALA A 376 -7.61 -9.57 26.77
N GLY A 377 -8.66 -9.28 25.99
CA GLY A 377 -9.00 -10.01 24.76
C GLY A 377 -8.06 -9.76 23.56
N LEU A 378 -7.13 -8.81 23.66
CA LEU A 378 -6.11 -8.54 22.64
C LEU A 378 -4.77 -9.28 22.88
N ALA A 379 -4.64 -10.00 24.00
CA ALA A 379 -3.49 -10.83 24.32
C ALA A 379 -3.25 -11.95 23.29
N GLY A 380 -1.99 -12.39 23.16
CA GLY A 380 -1.58 -13.41 22.20
C GLY A 380 -1.34 -12.84 20.81
N ASP A 381 -1.25 -13.72 19.81
CA ASP A 381 -0.91 -13.37 18.42
C ASP A 381 -2.09 -12.84 17.59
N THR A 382 -1.81 -12.46 16.34
CA THR A 382 -2.83 -11.93 15.40
C THR A 382 -3.93 -12.95 15.07
N TYR A 383 -3.67 -14.25 15.12
CA TYR A 383 -4.69 -15.31 14.98
C TYR A 383 -5.55 -15.45 16.26
N GLY A 384 -4.95 -15.31 17.44
CA GLY A 384 -5.65 -15.20 18.72
C GLY A 384 -6.62 -14.02 18.74
N ARG A 385 -6.14 -12.82 18.41
CA ARG A 385 -6.96 -11.60 18.27
C ARG A 385 -8.12 -11.79 17.29
N LEU A 386 -7.88 -12.44 16.15
CA LEU A 386 -8.92 -12.80 15.18
C LEU A 386 -10.01 -13.70 15.80
N LEU A 387 -9.63 -14.72 16.57
CA LEU A 387 -10.59 -15.62 17.22
C LEU A 387 -11.35 -14.94 18.36
N THR A 388 -10.71 -14.11 19.18
CA THR A 388 -11.42 -13.35 20.23
C THR A 388 -12.44 -12.39 19.62
N ARG A 389 -12.09 -11.69 18.54
CA ARG A 389 -13.02 -10.77 17.86
C ARG A 389 -14.19 -11.50 17.19
N LEU A 390 -13.94 -12.69 16.66
CA LEU A 390 -14.97 -13.58 16.13
C LEU A 390 -15.95 -14.05 17.22
N ASP A 391 -15.45 -14.40 18.41
CA ASP A 391 -16.26 -14.75 19.58
C ASP A 391 -17.11 -13.55 20.05
N VAL A 392 -16.52 -12.36 20.16
CA VAL A 392 -17.26 -11.11 20.48
C VAL A 392 -18.41 -10.86 19.49
N VAL A 393 -18.20 -11.01 18.18
CA VAL A 393 -19.29 -10.88 17.18
C VAL A 393 -20.37 -11.94 17.40
N GLN A 394 -20.02 -13.18 17.76
CA GLN A 394 -21.01 -14.21 18.09
C GLN A 394 -21.86 -13.81 19.31
N ARG A 395 -21.22 -13.40 20.40
CA ARG A 395 -21.89 -13.03 21.66
C ARG A 395 -22.88 -11.87 21.50
N LEU A 396 -22.49 -10.83 20.74
CA LEU A 396 -23.37 -9.70 20.43
C LEU A 396 -24.62 -10.13 19.63
N ILE A 397 -24.46 -11.02 18.66
CA ILE A 397 -25.55 -11.59 17.84
C ILE A 397 -26.46 -12.55 18.66
N HIS A 398 -25.96 -13.02 19.81
CA HIS A 398 -26.71 -13.80 20.79
C HIS A 398 -27.22 -12.96 22.00
N HIS A 399 -26.99 -11.65 22.02
CA HIS A 399 -27.35 -10.72 23.09
C HIS A 399 -26.75 -11.06 24.47
N GLU A 400 -25.55 -11.61 24.52
CA GLU A 400 -24.88 -11.93 25.78
C GLU A 400 -24.37 -10.66 26.48
N ALA A 401 -24.85 -10.43 27.71
CA ALA A 401 -24.56 -9.20 28.47
C ALA A 401 -23.07 -9.03 28.80
N ASP A 402 -22.38 -10.12 29.15
CA ASP A 402 -20.97 -10.12 29.55
C ASP A 402 -20.01 -10.22 28.34
N THR A 403 -20.32 -9.50 27.25
CA THR A 403 -19.48 -9.47 26.05
C THR A 403 -18.20 -8.64 26.29
N PRO A 404 -16.99 -9.16 26.01
CA PRO A 404 -15.75 -8.40 26.13
C PRO A 404 -15.70 -7.17 25.21
N GLN A 405 -15.43 -6.00 25.79
CA GLN A 405 -15.13 -4.77 25.03
C GLN A 405 -13.67 -4.79 24.58
N LEU A 406 -13.42 -4.54 23.29
CA LEU A 406 -12.08 -4.57 22.66
C LEU A 406 -11.64 -3.17 22.17
N HIS A 407 -12.04 -2.11 22.88
CA HIS A 407 -11.66 -0.73 22.58
C HIS A 407 -10.32 -0.38 23.26
N MET A 408 -9.44 0.31 22.56
CA MET A 408 -8.17 0.83 23.08
C MET A 408 -8.25 2.36 23.11
N GLN A 409 -7.77 2.98 24.20
CA GLN A 409 -7.58 4.43 24.28
C GLN A 409 -6.49 4.89 23.30
N SER A 410 -6.53 6.15 22.87
CA SER A 410 -5.56 6.71 21.90
C SER A 410 -4.12 6.55 22.38
N ARG A 411 -3.87 6.81 23.67
CA ARG A 411 -2.54 6.66 24.31
C ARG A 411 -2.02 5.23 24.35
N ALA A 412 -2.91 4.26 24.52
CA ALA A 412 -2.54 2.84 24.51
C ALA A 412 -2.01 2.44 23.12
N VAL A 413 -2.65 2.94 22.05
CA VAL A 413 -2.18 2.77 20.67
C VAL A 413 -0.84 3.48 20.46
N GLU A 414 -0.71 4.73 20.89
CA GLU A 414 0.53 5.52 20.73
C GLU A 414 1.75 4.89 21.42
N HIS A 415 1.58 4.31 22.61
CA HIS A 415 2.69 3.70 23.36
C HIS A 415 2.98 2.24 22.96
N MET A 416 1.96 1.44 22.65
CA MET A 416 2.13 0.03 22.33
C MET A 416 2.53 -0.20 20.87
N LEU A 417 1.97 0.57 19.92
CA LEU A 417 2.07 0.22 18.50
C LEU A 417 3.50 0.30 17.93
N PRO A 418 4.38 1.27 18.28
CA PRO A 418 5.77 1.26 17.83
C PRO A 418 6.50 -0.04 18.19
N ALA A 419 6.49 -0.40 19.47
CA ALA A 419 7.12 -1.62 19.99
C ALA A 419 6.50 -2.93 19.44
N LEU A 420 5.31 -2.85 18.84
CA LEU A 420 4.62 -3.99 18.22
C LEU A 420 4.88 -4.11 16.70
N VAL A 421 5.42 -3.06 16.05
CA VAL A 421 5.71 -3.06 14.59
C VAL A 421 7.19 -2.95 14.24
N GLU A 422 8.03 -2.47 15.16
CA GLU A 422 9.49 -2.50 15.00
C GLU A 422 10.00 -3.94 14.87
N GLY A 423 10.91 -4.17 13.93
CA GLY A 423 11.39 -5.51 13.55
C GLY A 423 10.43 -6.31 12.64
N LEU A 424 9.27 -5.76 12.24
CA LEU A 424 8.37 -6.38 11.26
C LEU A 424 8.56 -5.78 9.86
N ASP A 425 8.20 -6.56 8.84
CA ASP A 425 8.01 -6.02 7.49
C ASP A 425 6.67 -5.25 7.37
N LEU A 426 6.60 -4.37 6.37
CA LEU A 426 5.43 -3.52 6.11
C LEU A 426 4.10 -4.27 5.89
N ALA A 427 4.11 -5.47 5.31
CA ALA A 427 2.90 -6.26 5.10
C ALA A 427 2.44 -6.94 6.40
N THR A 428 3.39 -7.48 7.18
CA THR A 428 3.12 -8.04 8.50
C THR A 428 2.63 -6.97 9.48
N ALA A 429 3.23 -5.77 9.51
CA ALA A 429 2.76 -4.65 10.33
C ALA A 429 1.30 -4.26 10.02
N ARG A 430 0.89 -4.28 8.74
CA ARG A 430 -0.51 -4.05 8.35
C ARG A 430 -1.46 -5.15 8.82
N LEU A 431 -1.05 -6.43 8.79
CA LEU A 431 -1.83 -7.54 9.35
C LEU A 431 -2.03 -7.38 10.86
N VAL A 432 -0.97 -6.99 11.58
CA VAL A 432 -1.00 -6.75 13.03
C VAL A 432 -1.96 -5.62 13.37
N ILE A 433 -1.84 -4.47 12.68
CA ILE A 433 -2.70 -3.29 12.86
C ILE A 433 -4.19 -3.60 12.60
N ALA A 434 -4.50 -4.32 11.52
CA ALA A 434 -5.87 -4.75 11.25
C ALA A 434 -6.40 -5.76 12.31
N GLY A 435 -5.53 -6.60 12.87
CA GLY A 435 -5.88 -7.51 13.97
C GLY A 435 -6.20 -6.82 15.29
N LEU A 436 -5.53 -5.71 15.60
CA LEU A 436 -5.82 -4.86 16.76
C LEU A 436 -7.21 -4.23 16.68
N GLY A 437 -7.70 -3.89 15.49
CA GLY A 437 -9.01 -3.27 15.28
C GLY A 437 -9.11 -1.92 15.99
N ILE A 438 -8.14 -1.05 15.72
CA ILE A 438 -8.06 0.31 16.27
C ILE A 438 -9.25 1.13 15.76
N ASP A 439 -9.96 1.77 16.69
CA ASP A 439 -10.91 2.83 16.37
C ASP A 439 -10.29 4.18 16.73
N THR A 440 -10.40 5.13 15.81
CA THR A 440 -9.80 6.48 15.85
C THR A 440 -10.87 7.56 15.83
N SER A 441 -12.15 7.18 15.91
CA SER A 441 -13.29 8.07 15.81
C SER A 441 -13.16 9.23 16.80
N ALA A 442 -13.03 10.45 16.28
CA ALA A 442 -13.05 11.67 17.06
C ALA A 442 -14.32 11.70 17.92
N VAL A 443 -14.18 11.98 19.21
CA VAL A 443 -15.34 12.19 20.08
C VAL A 443 -15.88 13.58 19.80
N GLU A 444 -16.91 13.67 18.95
CA GLU A 444 -17.59 14.94 18.70
C GLU A 444 -18.16 15.51 20.01
N LEU A 445 -17.72 16.73 20.33
CA LEU A 445 -18.44 17.62 21.23
C LEU A 445 -19.77 17.98 20.57
N GLY A 446 -20.80 17.19 20.89
CA GLY A 446 -22.01 17.06 20.08
C GLY A 446 -22.74 18.38 19.79
N GLN A 447 -23.12 18.55 18.53
CA GLN A 447 -23.99 19.66 18.10
C GLN A 447 -25.43 19.17 17.91
N HIS A 448 -26.32 19.66 18.77
CA HIS A 448 -27.76 19.52 18.56
C HIS A 448 -28.24 20.45 17.42
N ALA A 449 -28.92 19.89 16.42
CA ALA A 449 -29.85 20.61 15.54
C ALA A 449 -30.99 19.67 15.09
#